data_AF-A0A9W6XYE2-F1
#
_entry.id   AF-A0A9W6XYE2-F1
#
_cell.length_a   1.000
_cell.length_b   1.000
_cell.length_c   1.000
_cell.angle_alpha   90.00
_cell.angle_beta   90.00
_cell.angle_gamma   90.00
#
_symmetry.space_group_name_H-M   'P 1'
#
loop_
_entity.id
_entity.type
_entity.pdbx_description
1 polymer ?
#
loop_
_entity_poly.entity_id
_entity_poly.type
_entity_poly.pdbx_seq_one_letter_code
_entity_poly.pdbx_strand_id
1 'polypeptide(L)'
;MRGDPAVSQRLQQAAEQLQAAIRSARKRRKSRDDVGESPGGKSWRLAPMVMLAPEREECDALKDEDKSDTDREQQQGLDNEVDSVGTSLASGSILHSPLKEESAVRRAEVVQENTLGSDSVEQDMRKALEWMQRDVERQARENRAVRENLVRAVLDITDVIADFVSPDAASVLVHVAAVATGTASQETDNNAVAPVLRPDRVDELIVQWEDALVSWREQNLIERQELMGALTTLEEEHVSRMEADKASYREQLIHETNAQQSKFCKMLVLLLLIQCWD
;
A
#
# COMPACT_ATOMS: atom_id res chain seq x y z
N MET A 1 -15.17 -27.87 29.97
CA MET A 1 -14.99 -27.96 28.50
C MET A 1 -13.53 -28.26 28.23
N ARG A 2 -13.19 -29.43 27.68
CA ARG A 2 -11.81 -29.76 27.30
C ARG A 2 -11.55 -29.20 25.91
N GLY A 3 -10.56 -28.31 25.77
CA GLY A 3 -10.16 -27.76 24.48
C GLY A 3 -9.76 -28.87 23.51
N ASP A 4 -10.21 -28.75 22.27
CA ASP A 4 -9.99 -29.73 21.22
C ASP A 4 -8.47 -29.93 21.00
N PRO A 5 -7.93 -31.14 21.23
CA PRO A 5 -6.50 -31.40 21.11
C PRO A 5 -5.94 -31.10 19.71
N ALA A 6 -6.79 -31.16 18.67
CA ALA A 6 -6.39 -30.81 17.31
C ALA A 6 -6.12 -29.31 17.14
N VAL A 7 -6.86 -28.46 17.85
CA VAL A 7 -6.66 -27.00 17.83
C VAL A 7 -5.38 -26.63 18.57
N SER A 8 -5.11 -27.28 19.71
CA SER A 8 -3.87 -27.12 20.47
C SER A 8 -2.63 -27.51 19.64
N GLN A 9 -2.71 -28.63 18.90
CA GLN A 9 -1.61 -29.10 18.07
C GLN A 9 -1.32 -28.17 16.88
N ARG A 10 -2.35 -27.59 16.24
CA ARG A 10 -2.19 -26.62 15.16
C ARG A 10 -1.59 -25.31 15.65
N LEU A 11 -2.02 -24.82 16.82
CA LEU A 11 -1.44 -23.63 17.47
C LEU A 11 0.03 -23.85 17.81
N GLN A 12 0.38 -25.03 18.30
CA GLN A 12 1.77 -25.36 18.62
C GLN A 12 2.65 -25.44 17.37
N GLN A 13 2.15 -26.04 16.28
CA GLN A 13 2.86 -26.06 14.99
C GLN A 13 3.05 -24.65 14.41
N ALA A 14 2.02 -23.79 14.49
CA ALA A 14 2.13 -22.40 14.03
C ALA A 14 3.15 -21.60 14.85
N ALA A 15 3.20 -21.81 16.17
CA ALA A 15 4.18 -21.18 17.05
C ALA A 15 5.62 -21.61 16.70
N GLU A 16 5.83 -22.90 16.41
CA GLU A 16 7.14 -23.41 16.00
C GLU A 16 7.60 -22.84 14.64
N GLN A 17 6.69 -22.74 13.67
CA GLN A 17 6.98 -22.13 12.37
C GLN A 17 7.33 -20.64 12.50
N LEU A 18 6.62 -19.90 13.33
CA LEU A 18 6.90 -18.49 13.58
C LEU A 18 8.28 -18.31 14.24
N GLN A 19 8.61 -19.14 15.24
CA GLN A 19 9.93 -19.10 15.87
C GLN A 19 11.06 -19.47 14.89
N ALA A 20 10.85 -20.45 14.01
CA ALA A 20 11.80 -20.80 12.97
C ALA A 20 12.02 -19.65 11.97
N ALA A 21 10.94 -18.96 11.57
CA ALA A 21 11.02 -17.80 10.69
C ALA A 21 11.76 -16.62 11.35
N ILE A 22 11.51 -16.34 12.63
CA ILE A 22 12.21 -15.31 13.40
C ILE A 22 13.70 -15.63 13.54
N ARG A 23 14.05 -16.89 13.86
CA ARG A 23 15.46 -17.31 13.94
C ARG A 23 16.16 -17.20 12.58
N SER A 24 15.49 -17.56 11.49
CA SER A 24 15.99 -17.39 10.12
C SER A 24 16.18 -15.92 9.74
N ALA A 25 15.23 -15.06 10.07
CA ALA A 25 15.35 -13.61 9.87
C ALA A 25 16.50 -12.99 10.68
N ARG A 26 16.67 -13.41 11.94
CA ARG A 26 17.81 -12.98 12.77
C ARG A 26 19.15 -13.47 12.24
N LYS A 27 19.23 -14.70 11.73
CA LYS A 27 20.45 -15.24 11.10
C LYS A 27 20.82 -14.46 9.84
N ARG A 28 19.84 -14.10 9.01
CA ARG A 28 20.06 -13.25 7.82
C ARG A 28 20.51 -11.82 8.15
N ARG A 29 20.08 -11.27 9.29
CA ARG A 29 20.57 -9.97 9.78
C ARG A 29 21.99 -10.09 10.31
N LYS A 30 22.29 -11.13 11.10
CA LYS A 30 23.63 -11.36 11.67
C LYS A 30 24.69 -11.70 10.61
N SER A 31 24.31 -12.38 9.50
CA SER A 31 25.22 -12.61 8.36
C SER A 31 25.45 -11.37 7.49
N ARG A 32 24.68 -10.30 7.69
CA ARG A 32 24.84 -9.02 6.98
C ARG A 32 25.72 -8.03 7.76
N ASP A 33 25.79 -8.17 9.08
CA ASP A 33 26.61 -7.32 9.95
C ASP A 33 28.06 -7.80 10.11
N ASP A 34 28.41 -9.00 9.63
CA ASP A 34 29.78 -9.55 9.69
C ASP A 34 30.66 -9.18 8.47
N VAL A 35 30.16 -8.32 7.58
CA VAL A 35 30.92 -7.75 6.45
C VAL A 35 30.89 -6.23 6.55
N GLY A 36 31.89 -5.69 7.25
CA GLY A 36 32.35 -4.31 7.13
C GLY A 36 31.75 -3.33 8.14
N GLU A 37 32.40 -3.22 9.31
CA GLU A 37 32.33 -2.02 10.13
C GLU A 37 32.85 -0.82 9.34
N SER A 38 31.97 0.15 9.09
CA SER A 38 32.37 1.55 8.92
C SER A 38 31.32 2.43 9.60
N PRO A 39 31.70 3.23 10.61
CA PRO A 39 30.76 4.04 11.36
C PRO A 39 30.56 5.38 10.64
N GLY A 40 29.35 5.67 10.17
CA GLY A 40 28.97 7.04 9.83
C GLY A 40 28.09 7.19 8.59
N GLY A 41 26.97 7.89 8.77
CA GLY A 41 26.21 8.51 7.68
C GLY A 41 25.15 7.60 7.05
N LYS A 42 23.89 7.78 7.47
CA LYS A 42 22.73 7.26 6.75
C LYS A 42 22.57 8.04 5.42
N SER A 43 23.34 7.65 4.42
CA SER A 43 23.10 7.97 3.01
C SER A 43 22.36 6.78 2.42
N TRP A 44 21.09 6.97 2.04
CA TRP A 44 20.36 6.01 1.21
C TRP A 44 21.00 6.01 -0.18
N ARG A 45 22.04 5.21 -0.37
CA ARG A 45 22.56 4.91 -1.70
C ARG A 45 21.63 3.91 -2.35
N LEU A 46 20.79 4.40 -3.27
CA LEU A 46 20.14 3.57 -4.28
C LEU A 46 21.22 2.82 -5.06
N ALA A 47 21.04 1.51 -5.24
CA ALA A 47 21.96 0.68 -6.00
C ALA A 47 22.04 1.17 -7.47
N PRO A 48 23.20 1.08 -8.13
CA PRO A 48 23.32 1.44 -9.54
C PRO A 48 22.46 0.51 -10.40
N MET A 49 21.48 1.08 -11.11
CA MET A 49 20.67 0.37 -12.08
C MET A 49 21.53 0.14 -13.32
N VAL A 50 22.05 -1.08 -13.47
CA VAL A 50 22.75 -1.52 -14.69
C VAL A 50 21.71 -1.66 -15.79
N MET A 51 21.71 -0.73 -16.75
CA MET A 51 20.98 -0.83 -18.00
C MET A 51 21.60 -1.95 -18.84
N LEU A 52 21.02 -3.16 -18.80
CA LEU A 52 21.25 -4.15 -19.83
C LEU A 52 20.29 -3.86 -20.98
N ALA A 53 20.85 -3.42 -22.11
CA ALA A 53 20.14 -3.29 -23.38
C ALA A 53 19.65 -4.67 -23.84
N PRO A 54 18.45 -4.81 -24.43
CA PRO A 54 18.02 -6.08 -24.99
C PRO A 54 18.84 -6.39 -26.23
N GLU A 55 19.60 -7.48 -26.18
CA GLU A 55 20.12 -8.11 -27.39
C GLU A 55 18.93 -8.55 -28.26
N ARG A 56 18.99 -8.18 -29.55
CA ARG A 56 18.05 -8.63 -30.56
C ARG A 56 18.26 -10.14 -30.77
N GLU A 57 17.31 -10.96 -30.34
CA GLU A 57 17.13 -12.29 -30.92
C GLU A 57 16.22 -12.18 -32.15
N GLU A 58 16.82 -12.45 -33.30
CA GLU A 58 16.11 -12.83 -34.51
C GLU A 58 15.35 -14.13 -34.25
N CYS A 59 14.03 -14.11 -34.44
CA CYS A 59 13.25 -15.32 -34.68
C CYS A 59 12.32 -15.09 -35.86
N ASP A 60 12.67 -15.77 -36.94
CA ASP A 60 11.93 -15.89 -38.18
C ASP A 60 10.53 -16.51 -37.96
N ALA A 61 9.57 -15.86 -38.61
CA ALA A 61 8.40 -16.38 -39.31
C ALA A 61 7.90 -17.82 -39.02
N LEU A 62 6.66 -17.92 -38.50
CA LEU A 62 5.56 -18.78 -38.99
C LEU A 62 4.24 -18.06 -38.60
N LYS A 63 3.56 -17.36 -39.50
CA LYS A 63 2.46 -17.80 -40.40
C LYS A 63 1.25 -18.50 -39.75
N ASP A 64 0.10 -17.94 -40.12
CA ASP A 64 -1.28 -18.47 -40.17
C ASP A 64 -2.19 -17.99 -39.02
N GLU A 65 -2.97 -16.93 -39.29
CA GLU A 65 -4.36 -16.95 -39.81
C GLU A 65 -5.37 -17.16 -38.68
N ASP A 66 -6.06 -16.09 -38.27
CA ASP A 66 -7.51 -16.10 -38.45
C ASP A 66 -8.08 -14.69 -38.58
N LYS A 67 -9.09 -14.62 -39.44
CA LYS A 67 -9.79 -13.45 -39.96
C LYS A 67 -10.94 -13.07 -39.02
N SER A 68 -11.23 -11.77 -38.88
CA SER A 68 -12.62 -11.31 -38.98
C SER A 68 -12.70 -9.82 -39.29
N ASP A 69 -13.41 -9.54 -40.36
CA ASP A 69 -13.67 -8.26 -41.00
C ASP A 69 -14.48 -7.28 -40.14
N THR A 70 -14.29 -5.98 -40.37
CA THR A 70 -15.42 -5.11 -40.77
C THR A 70 -14.92 -3.78 -41.37
N ASP A 71 -15.00 -3.70 -42.69
CA ASP A 71 -15.03 -2.46 -43.46
C ASP A 71 -16.37 -1.75 -43.29
N ARG A 72 -16.34 -0.41 -43.13
CA ARG A 72 -17.31 0.46 -43.80
C ARG A 72 -16.80 1.89 -43.95
N GLU A 73 -16.47 2.22 -45.18
CA GLU A 73 -16.26 3.57 -45.70
C GLU A 73 -17.57 4.37 -45.72
N GLN A 74 -17.46 5.69 -45.50
CA GLN A 74 -18.30 6.69 -46.17
C GLN A 74 -17.48 7.98 -46.38
N GLN A 75 -17.11 8.22 -47.63
CA GLN A 75 -16.66 9.50 -48.18
C GLN A 75 -17.87 10.41 -48.46
N GLN A 76 -17.71 11.74 -48.37
CA GLN A 76 -17.75 12.69 -49.52
C GLN A 76 -17.94 14.17 -49.12
N GLY A 77 -17.27 15.07 -49.88
CA GLY A 77 -17.55 16.51 -50.05
C GLY A 77 -16.32 17.42 -49.83
N LEU A 78 -15.38 17.65 -50.75
CA LEU A 78 -15.35 18.48 -52.00
C LEU A 78 -15.45 20.02 -51.82
N ASP A 79 -14.30 20.66 -52.12
CA ASP A 79 -13.97 21.90 -52.86
C ASP A 79 -14.55 23.30 -52.55
N ASN A 80 -13.62 24.26 -52.36
CA ASN A 80 -13.48 25.63 -52.90
C ASN A 80 -12.57 26.46 -51.94
N GLU A 81 -11.71 27.42 -52.28
CA GLU A 81 -11.32 28.13 -53.51
C GLU A 81 -10.08 28.99 -53.16
N VAL A 82 -9.34 29.42 -54.19
CA VAL A 82 -8.05 30.11 -54.19
C VAL A 82 -8.25 31.63 -54.28
N ASP A 83 -7.43 32.42 -53.57
CA ASP A 83 -7.01 33.80 -53.91
C ASP A 83 -5.57 33.97 -53.37
N SER A 84 -4.49 34.04 -54.15
CA SER A 84 -4.08 34.95 -55.23
C SER A 84 -3.79 36.39 -54.78
N VAL A 85 -2.53 36.64 -54.36
CA VAL A 85 -1.74 37.86 -54.65
C VAL A 85 -0.27 37.42 -54.55
N GLY A 86 0.64 37.51 -55.53
CA GLY A 86 0.66 38.30 -56.75
C GLY A 86 1.65 39.46 -56.62
N THR A 87 2.97 39.19 -56.70
CA THR A 87 3.94 40.16 -57.27
C THR A 87 5.23 39.45 -57.71
N SER A 88 5.41 39.37 -59.03
CA SER A 88 6.65 39.03 -59.73
C SER A 88 7.37 40.31 -60.17
N LEU A 89 8.71 40.29 -60.19
CA LEU A 89 9.59 40.91 -61.19
C LEU A 89 10.83 39.97 -61.30
N ALA A 90 11.00 39.17 -62.36
CA ALA A 90 11.75 39.48 -63.59
C ALA A 90 13.13 40.13 -63.30
N SER A 91 14.28 39.58 -63.72
CA SER A 91 14.64 39.14 -65.08
C SER A 91 15.82 38.17 -65.08
N GLY A 92 15.85 37.27 -66.07
CA GLY A 92 17.03 36.48 -66.41
C GLY A 92 18.03 37.24 -67.29
N SER A 93 19.27 36.77 -67.30
CA SER A 93 20.16 36.87 -68.46
C SER A 93 21.25 35.80 -68.36
N ILE A 94 21.22 34.87 -69.32
CA ILE A 94 22.27 33.89 -69.59
C ILE A 94 23.16 34.51 -70.67
N LEU A 95 24.47 34.57 -70.45
CA LEU A 95 25.45 34.68 -71.53
C LEU A 95 26.76 33.97 -71.15
N HIS A 96 27.28 33.25 -72.13
CA HIS A 96 28.35 32.26 -72.11
C HIS A 96 29.74 32.75 -71.60
N SER A 97 30.45 31.80 -70.99
CA SER A 97 31.93 31.67 -70.74
C SER A 97 32.81 32.00 -71.97
N PRO A 98 34.18 32.11 -71.92
CA PRO A 98 35.12 31.39 -71.01
C PRO A 98 36.40 32.16 -70.57
N LEU A 99 37.10 31.71 -69.51
CA LEU A 99 38.57 31.56 -69.50
C LEU A 99 39.09 30.94 -68.18
N LYS A 100 39.54 29.69 -68.27
CA LYS A 100 40.91 29.26 -67.91
C LYS A 100 41.50 29.74 -66.57
N GLU A 101 41.35 28.94 -65.51
CA GLU A 101 42.47 28.68 -64.59
C GLU A 101 42.24 27.41 -63.75
N GLU A 102 42.98 26.35 -64.10
CA GLU A 102 43.12 25.11 -63.35
C GLU A 102 43.95 25.38 -62.08
N SER A 103 43.33 25.87 -61.01
CA SER A 103 44.02 25.95 -59.70
C SER A 103 43.10 25.96 -58.46
N ALA A 104 41.78 25.79 -58.62
CA ALA A 104 40.82 25.87 -57.51
C ALA A 104 40.25 24.51 -57.03
N VAL A 105 40.67 23.38 -57.61
CA VAL A 105 40.02 22.08 -57.31
C VAL A 105 40.47 21.45 -55.98
N ARG A 106 41.63 21.81 -55.42
CA ARG A 106 42.11 21.18 -54.16
C ARG A 106 41.89 21.98 -52.88
N ARG A 107 41.22 23.13 -52.96
CA ARG A 107 40.92 23.96 -51.77
C ARG A 107 39.42 24.05 -51.45
N ALA A 108 38.55 23.56 -52.34
CA ALA A 108 37.11 23.43 -52.11
C ALA A 108 36.73 22.08 -51.47
N GLU A 109 37.44 20.98 -51.77
CA GLU A 109 37.16 19.66 -51.17
C GLU A 109 37.38 19.64 -49.64
N VAL A 110 38.43 20.30 -49.14
CA VAL A 110 38.75 20.34 -47.69
C VAL A 110 37.77 21.22 -46.89
N VAL A 111 37.08 22.17 -47.55
CA VAL A 111 36.07 23.03 -46.90
C VAL A 111 34.69 22.38 -46.97
N GLN A 112 34.39 21.60 -48.00
CA GLN A 112 33.08 20.99 -48.17
C GLN A 112 32.89 19.76 -47.25
N GLU A 113 33.96 19.00 -47.00
CA GLU A 113 33.93 17.82 -46.12
C GLU A 113 33.82 18.18 -44.63
N ASN A 114 34.50 19.25 -44.19
CA ASN A 114 34.38 19.78 -42.82
C ASN A 114 33.02 20.43 -42.53
N THR A 115 32.32 20.95 -43.55
CA THR A 115 31.00 21.57 -43.37
C THR A 115 29.90 20.51 -43.25
N LEU A 116 29.94 19.47 -44.11
CA LEU A 116 29.00 18.35 -44.07
C LEU A 116 29.13 17.50 -42.78
N GLY A 117 30.35 17.32 -42.27
CA GLY A 117 30.58 16.66 -40.98
C GLY A 117 30.09 17.47 -39.78
N SER A 118 30.23 18.80 -39.82
CA SER A 118 29.71 19.70 -38.78
C SER A 118 28.18 19.72 -38.76
N ASP A 119 27.53 19.76 -39.93
CA ASP A 119 26.07 19.72 -40.05
C ASP A 119 25.48 18.40 -39.53
N SER A 120 26.16 17.28 -39.74
CA SER A 120 25.77 15.98 -39.19
C SER A 120 25.82 15.96 -37.65
N VAL A 121 26.91 16.49 -37.06
CA VAL A 121 27.08 16.55 -35.61
C VAL A 121 26.06 17.50 -34.97
N GLU A 122 25.79 18.64 -35.60
CA GLU A 122 24.74 19.56 -35.14
C GLU A 122 23.34 18.93 -35.22
N GLN A 123 23.05 18.20 -36.29
CA GLN A 123 21.78 17.51 -36.45
C GLN A 123 21.60 16.42 -35.39
N ASP A 124 22.66 15.67 -35.08
CA ASP A 124 22.63 14.65 -34.03
C ASP A 124 22.52 15.25 -32.63
N MET A 125 23.15 16.40 -32.38
CA MET A 125 22.98 17.17 -31.15
C MET A 125 21.52 17.67 -30.99
N ARG A 126 20.90 18.19 -32.07
CA ARG A 126 19.49 18.61 -32.04
C ARG A 126 18.56 17.44 -31.74
N LYS A 127 18.77 16.29 -32.41
CA LYS A 127 18.02 15.06 -32.11
C LYS A 127 18.21 14.63 -30.65
N ALA A 128 19.44 14.65 -30.12
CA ALA A 128 19.70 14.29 -28.73
C ALA A 128 18.97 15.22 -27.75
N LEU A 129 18.97 16.53 -27.99
CA LEU A 129 18.23 17.50 -27.18
C LEU A 129 16.72 17.27 -27.24
N GLU A 130 16.16 16.98 -28.42
CA GLU A 130 14.75 16.62 -28.54
C GLU A 130 14.40 15.33 -27.78
N TRP A 131 15.26 14.32 -27.83
CA TRP A 131 15.09 13.09 -27.05
C TRP A 131 15.13 13.36 -25.54
N MET A 132 16.09 14.16 -25.07
CA MET A 132 16.16 14.57 -23.66
C MET A 132 14.92 15.36 -23.24
N GLN A 133 14.42 16.26 -24.09
CA GLN A 133 13.20 17.01 -23.81
C GLN A 133 11.99 16.06 -23.67
N ARG A 134 11.81 15.14 -24.62
CA ARG A 134 10.73 14.14 -24.54
C ARG A 134 10.84 13.25 -23.30
N ASP A 135 12.07 12.92 -22.88
CA ASP A 135 12.31 12.14 -21.67
C ASP A 135 11.95 12.92 -20.40
N VAL A 136 12.36 14.19 -20.29
CA VAL A 136 11.99 15.08 -19.18
C VAL A 136 10.47 15.25 -19.11
N GLU A 137 9.81 15.44 -20.24
CA GLU A 137 8.35 15.56 -20.30
C GLU A 137 7.65 14.24 -19.91
N ARG A 138 8.22 13.09 -20.26
CA ARG A 138 7.73 11.78 -19.83
C ARG A 138 7.89 11.60 -18.32
N GLN A 139 9.08 11.84 -17.78
CA GLN A 139 9.35 11.77 -16.34
C GLN A 139 8.48 12.74 -15.56
N ALA A 140 8.22 13.95 -16.07
CA ALA A 140 7.34 14.92 -15.43
C ALA A 140 5.89 14.40 -15.34
N ARG A 141 5.40 13.72 -16.37
CA ARG A 141 4.07 13.08 -16.37
C ARG A 141 4.00 11.91 -15.40
N GLU A 142 4.99 11.03 -15.41
CA GLU A 142 5.07 9.89 -14.48
C GLU A 142 5.16 10.37 -13.02
N ASN A 143 6.01 11.36 -12.73
CA ASN A 143 6.11 11.96 -11.41
C ASN A 143 4.79 12.60 -10.96
N ARG A 144 4.04 13.21 -11.87
CA ARG A 144 2.71 13.75 -11.56
C ARG A 144 1.72 12.63 -11.20
N ALA A 145 1.68 11.56 -11.99
CA ALA A 145 0.84 10.39 -11.70
C ALA A 145 1.19 9.70 -10.37
N VAL A 146 2.49 9.56 -10.06
CA VAL A 146 2.95 9.02 -8.78
C VAL A 146 2.49 9.90 -7.61
N ARG A 147 2.63 11.23 -7.72
CA ARG A 147 2.16 12.17 -6.69
C ARG A 147 0.65 12.10 -6.47
N GLU A 148 -0.14 12.03 -7.54
CA GLU A 148 -1.60 11.86 -7.46
C GLU A 148 -1.98 10.57 -6.74
N ASN A 149 -1.31 9.47 -7.07
CA ASN A 149 -1.54 8.18 -6.42
C ASN A 149 -1.14 8.19 -4.94
N LEU A 150 -0.02 8.83 -4.60
CA LEU A 150 0.40 8.99 -3.22
C LEU A 150 -0.56 9.85 -2.40
N VAL A 151 -1.08 10.95 -2.97
CA VAL A 151 -2.12 11.76 -2.31
C VAL A 151 -3.35 10.91 -2.00
N ARG A 152 -3.84 10.15 -2.99
CA ARG A 152 -5.00 9.28 -2.79
C ARG A 152 -4.74 8.23 -1.70
N ALA A 153 -3.59 7.56 -1.75
CA ALA A 153 -3.23 6.56 -0.75
C ALA A 153 -3.14 7.15 0.66
N VAL A 154 -2.59 8.37 0.80
CA VAL A 154 -2.53 9.06 2.10
C VAL A 154 -3.94 9.33 2.64
N LEU A 155 -4.86 9.80 1.80
CA LEU A 155 -6.24 10.04 2.21
C LEU A 155 -6.96 8.72 2.55
N ASP A 156 -6.86 7.70 1.70
CA ASP A 156 -7.49 6.39 1.92
C ASP A 156 -7.02 5.74 3.24
N ILE A 157 -5.71 5.79 3.51
CA ILE A 157 -5.15 5.26 4.78
C ILE A 157 -5.65 6.09 5.96
N THR A 158 -5.70 7.41 5.83
CA THR A 158 -6.19 8.30 6.88
C THR A 158 -7.65 7.99 7.23
N ASP A 159 -8.51 7.82 6.21
CA ASP A 159 -9.91 7.51 6.40
C ASP A 159 -10.10 6.16 7.10
N VAL A 160 -9.35 5.14 6.68
CA VAL A 160 -9.38 3.82 7.35
C VAL A 160 -8.95 3.94 8.82
N ILE A 161 -7.90 4.70 9.14
CA ILE A 161 -7.46 4.88 10.54
C ILE A 161 -8.49 5.67 11.34
N ALA A 162 -9.10 6.70 10.74
CA ALA A 162 -10.10 7.55 11.36
C ALA A 162 -11.32 6.76 11.87
N ASP A 163 -11.70 5.68 11.18
CA ASP A 163 -12.81 4.80 11.58
C ASP A 163 -12.58 4.05 12.92
N PHE A 164 -11.32 3.88 13.33
CA PHE A 164 -10.99 3.11 14.54
C PHE A 164 -10.69 3.98 15.76
N VAL A 165 -10.31 5.24 15.55
CA VAL A 165 -9.82 6.12 16.62
C VAL A 165 -10.93 6.99 17.19
N SER A 166 -10.64 7.73 18.26
CA SER A 166 -11.62 8.67 18.82
C SER A 166 -11.97 9.77 17.80
N PRO A 167 -13.19 10.35 17.85
CA PRO A 167 -13.61 11.40 16.91
C PRO A 167 -12.65 12.60 16.88
N ASP A 168 -12.10 12.96 18.05
CA ASP A 168 -11.15 14.06 18.17
C ASP A 168 -9.83 13.73 17.44
N ALA A 169 -9.29 12.52 17.64
CA ALA A 169 -8.10 12.07 16.94
C ALA A 169 -8.34 11.95 15.43
N ALA A 170 -9.48 11.40 15.01
CA ALA A 170 -9.89 11.31 13.61
C ALA A 170 -9.92 12.71 12.94
N SER A 171 -10.49 13.70 13.63
CA SER A 171 -10.55 15.08 13.11
C SER A 171 -9.16 15.69 12.88
N VAL A 172 -8.22 15.44 13.81
CA VAL A 172 -6.82 15.88 13.69
C VAL A 172 -6.14 15.19 12.51
N LEU A 173 -6.30 13.88 12.39
CA LEU A 173 -5.73 13.09 11.30
C LEU A 173 -6.19 13.59 9.92
N VAL A 174 -7.50 13.79 9.74
CA VAL A 174 -8.07 14.31 8.49
C VAL A 174 -7.54 15.71 8.19
N HIS A 175 -7.45 16.58 9.20
CA HIS A 175 -6.92 17.93 9.01
C HIS A 175 -5.45 17.92 8.59
N VAL A 176 -4.60 17.14 9.26
CA VAL A 176 -3.16 17.03 8.94
C VAL A 176 -2.98 16.39 7.56
N ALA A 177 -3.79 15.38 7.20
CA ALA A 177 -3.77 14.78 5.87
C ALA A 177 -4.17 15.77 4.78
N ALA A 178 -5.18 16.61 5.03
CA ALA A 178 -5.58 17.66 4.09
C ALA A 178 -4.46 18.69 3.89
N VAL A 179 -3.72 19.04 4.95
CA VAL A 179 -2.56 19.94 4.87
C VAL A 179 -1.38 19.28 4.15
N ALA A 180 -1.13 17.99 4.40
CA ALA A 180 -0.04 17.22 3.80
C ALA A 180 -0.21 16.99 2.30
N THR A 181 -1.46 16.86 1.85
CA THR A 181 -1.84 16.64 0.44
C THR A 181 -2.18 17.93 -0.31
N GLY A 182 -2.22 19.07 0.39
CA GLY A 182 -2.58 20.36 -0.19
C GLY A 182 -4.08 20.50 -0.50
N THR A 183 -4.92 19.59 -0.03
CA THR A 183 -6.38 19.61 -0.21
C THR A 183 -7.10 20.50 0.81
N ALA A 184 -6.39 20.99 1.83
CA ALA A 184 -6.93 21.90 2.85
C ALA A 184 -7.36 23.29 2.31
N SER A 185 -6.87 23.70 1.14
CA SER A 185 -7.23 25.00 0.54
C SER A 185 -8.49 24.86 -0.31
N GLN A 186 -9.65 24.90 0.34
CA GLN A 186 -10.96 25.04 -0.29
C GLN A 186 -11.20 26.50 -0.72
N GLU A 187 -10.22 27.14 -1.38
CA GLU A 187 -10.45 28.41 -2.06
C GLU A 187 -10.46 28.16 -3.57
N THR A 188 -11.68 28.29 -4.08
CA THR A 188 -12.17 28.38 -5.46
C THR A 188 -11.25 29.12 -6.42
N ASP A 189 -10.25 28.44 -6.97
CA ASP A 189 -9.76 28.74 -8.31
C ASP A 189 -9.92 27.50 -9.18
N ASN A 190 -10.74 27.63 -10.22
CA ASN A 190 -11.18 26.58 -11.15
C ASN A 190 -10.06 25.99 -12.03
N ASN A 191 -8.81 26.24 -11.67
CA ASN A 191 -7.65 25.58 -12.25
C ASN A 191 -7.29 24.46 -11.30
N ALA A 192 -7.55 23.20 -11.71
CA ALA A 192 -7.21 22.00 -10.97
C ALA A 192 -5.83 22.15 -10.30
N VAL A 193 -5.82 22.49 -9.01
CA VAL A 193 -4.60 22.69 -8.25
C VAL A 193 -3.97 21.31 -8.20
N ALA A 194 -2.86 21.15 -8.94
CA ALA A 194 -2.17 19.87 -9.00
C ALA A 194 -1.86 19.44 -7.56
N PRO A 195 -2.16 18.18 -7.17
CA PRO A 195 -1.96 17.73 -5.80
C PRO A 195 -0.51 17.97 -5.37
N VAL A 196 -0.35 18.68 -4.25
CA VAL A 196 0.97 19.03 -3.72
C VAL A 196 1.20 18.21 -2.46
N LEU A 197 2.08 17.22 -2.58
CA LEU A 197 2.61 16.53 -1.41
C LEU A 197 3.67 17.40 -0.73
N ARG A 198 3.47 17.68 0.55
CA ARG A 198 4.44 18.36 1.41
C ARG A 198 5.16 17.31 2.26
N PRO A 199 6.41 16.92 1.93
CA PRO A 199 7.11 15.84 2.62
C PRO A 199 7.13 15.99 4.14
N ASP A 200 7.46 17.19 4.64
CA ASP A 200 7.53 17.47 6.08
C ASP A 200 6.19 17.22 6.80
N ARG A 201 5.07 17.45 6.11
CA ARG A 201 3.72 17.25 6.65
C ARG A 201 3.24 15.82 6.51
N VAL A 202 3.72 15.10 5.50
CA VAL A 202 3.51 13.64 5.40
C VAL A 202 4.23 12.94 6.54
N ASP A 203 5.45 13.37 6.89
CA ASP A 203 6.18 12.83 8.03
C ASP A 203 5.43 13.10 9.35
N GLU A 204 4.91 14.32 9.54
CA GLU A 204 4.05 14.66 10.68
C GLU A 204 2.79 13.77 10.72
N LEU A 205 2.12 13.58 9.58
CA LEU A 205 0.94 12.71 9.48
C LEU A 205 1.25 11.27 9.86
N ILE A 206 2.40 10.73 9.42
CA ILE A 206 2.82 9.38 9.76
C ILE A 206 2.98 9.24 11.28
N VAL A 207 3.61 10.22 11.94
CA VAL A 207 3.71 10.23 13.41
C VAL A 207 2.34 10.25 14.06
N GLN A 208 1.41 11.07 13.55
CA GLN A 208 0.05 11.12 14.07
C GLN A 208 -0.70 9.79 13.87
N TRP A 209 -0.53 9.11 12.73
CA TRP A 209 -1.08 7.76 12.52
C TRP A 209 -0.53 6.76 13.54
N GLU A 210 0.79 6.78 13.77
CA GLU A 210 1.44 5.90 14.73
C GLU A 210 0.90 6.13 16.15
N ASP A 211 0.86 7.40 16.60
CA ASP A 211 0.36 7.77 17.92
C ASP A 211 -1.12 7.38 18.09
N ALA A 212 -1.96 7.65 17.09
CA ALA A 212 -3.37 7.32 17.14
C ALA A 212 -3.61 5.80 17.19
N LEU A 213 -2.86 5.02 16.41
CA LEU A 213 -2.93 3.55 16.43
C LEU A 213 -2.41 2.95 17.74
N VAL A 214 -1.38 3.54 18.34
CA VAL A 214 -0.88 3.13 19.66
C VAL A 214 -1.94 3.42 20.73
N SER A 215 -2.48 4.64 20.76
CA SER A 215 -3.54 5.02 21.70
C SER A 215 -4.76 4.11 21.58
N TRP A 216 -5.20 3.82 20.36
CA TRP A 216 -6.31 2.89 20.12
C TRP A 216 -6.03 1.48 20.65
N ARG A 217 -4.81 0.96 20.46
CA ARG A 217 -4.42 -0.37 20.99
C ARG A 217 -4.40 -0.40 22.51
N GLU A 218 -3.88 0.64 23.13
CA GLU A 218 -3.83 0.76 24.59
C GLU A 218 -5.23 0.82 25.18
N GLN A 219 -6.12 1.62 24.59
CA GLN A 219 -7.51 1.70 25.00
C GLN A 219 -8.23 0.35 24.86
N ASN A 220 -8.06 -0.34 23.73
CA ASN A 220 -8.61 -1.69 23.54
C ASN A 220 -8.10 -2.69 24.57
N LEU A 221 -6.83 -2.58 24.97
CA LEU A 221 -6.25 -3.47 25.98
C LEU A 221 -6.89 -3.24 27.35
N ILE A 222 -7.10 -1.97 27.72
CA ILE A 222 -7.76 -1.58 28.96
C ILE A 222 -9.21 -2.11 28.98
N GLU A 223 -9.99 -1.83 27.94
CA GLU A 223 -11.38 -2.30 27.83
C GLU A 223 -11.48 -3.82 27.89
N ARG A 224 -10.57 -4.53 27.21
CA ARG A 224 -10.49 -5.99 27.31
C ARG A 224 -10.18 -6.46 28.72
N GLN A 225 -9.28 -5.77 29.43
CA GLN A 225 -8.93 -6.12 30.80
C GLN A 225 -10.11 -5.90 31.75
N GLU A 226 -10.85 -4.81 31.58
CA GLU A 226 -12.08 -4.53 32.33
C GLU A 226 -13.14 -5.60 32.09
N LEU A 227 -13.37 -5.99 30.83
CA LEU A 227 -14.31 -7.06 30.48
C LEU A 227 -13.90 -8.42 31.07
N MET A 228 -12.61 -8.76 31.03
CA MET A 228 -12.12 -9.99 31.68
C MET A 228 -12.30 -9.93 33.19
N GLY A 229 -12.05 -8.77 33.82
CA GLY A 229 -12.33 -8.57 35.24
C GLY A 229 -13.80 -8.79 35.58
N ALA A 230 -14.71 -8.17 34.83
CA ALA A 230 -16.15 -8.33 35.01
C ALA A 230 -16.63 -9.78 34.77
N LEU A 231 -16.02 -10.51 33.83
CA LEU A 231 -16.31 -11.92 33.63
C LEU A 231 -15.86 -12.76 34.82
N THR A 232 -14.65 -12.52 35.34
CA THR A 232 -14.15 -13.27 36.51
C THR A 232 -15.01 -13.05 37.75
N THR A 233 -15.46 -11.83 38.01
CA THR A 233 -16.36 -11.55 39.15
C THR A 233 -17.72 -12.23 38.97
N LEU A 234 -18.25 -12.26 37.76
CA LEU A 234 -19.49 -12.98 37.44
C LEU A 234 -19.32 -14.50 37.65
N GLU A 235 -18.21 -15.08 37.22
CA GLU A 235 -17.90 -16.49 37.44
C GLU A 235 -17.80 -16.83 38.94
N GLU A 236 -17.13 -16.00 39.73
CA GLU A 236 -17.03 -16.14 41.19
C GLU A 236 -18.39 -16.06 41.88
N GLU A 237 -19.25 -15.12 41.47
CA GLU A 237 -20.61 -14.98 41.99
C GLU A 237 -21.46 -16.22 41.66
N HIS A 238 -21.35 -16.73 40.44
CA HIS A 238 -22.06 -17.94 40.01
C HIS A 238 -21.61 -19.18 40.78
N VAL A 239 -20.31 -19.36 41.00
CA VAL A 239 -19.78 -20.45 41.82
C VAL A 239 -20.29 -20.33 43.26
N SER A 240 -20.26 -19.13 43.83
CA SER A 240 -20.74 -18.87 45.19
C SER A 240 -22.23 -19.20 45.35
N ARG A 241 -23.07 -18.81 44.38
CA ARG A 241 -24.50 -19.16 44.36
C ARG A 241 -24.71 -20.67 44.27
N MET A 242 -24.00 -21.35 43.38
CA MET A 242 -24.07 -22.80 43.25
C MET A 242 -23.65 -23.53 44.54
N GLU A 243 -22.62 -23.03 45.23
CA GLU A 243 -22.18 -23.60 46.51
C GLU A 243 -23.20 -23.37 47.63
N ALA A 244 -23.83 -22.19 47.68
CA ALA A 244 -24.90 -21.89 48.61
C ALA A 244 -26.13 -22.79 48.37
N ASP A 245 -26.55 -22.97 47.11
CA ASP A 245 -27.64 -23.86 46.74
C ASP A 245 -27.34 -25.32 47.13
N LYS A 246 -26.10 -25.76 46.88
CA LYS A 246 -25.64 -27.10 47.26
C LYS A 246 -25.60 -27.29 48.78
N ALA A 247 -25.20 -26.27 49.53
CA ALA A 247 -25.22 -26.30 50.99
C ALA A 247 -26.66 -26.37 51.53
N SER A 248 -27.55 -25.54 50.99
CA SER A 248 -28.99 -25.55 51.33
C SER A 248 -29.63 -26.92 51.06
N TYR A 249 -29.37 -27.50 49.89
CA TYR A 249 -29.86 -28.83 49.53
C TYR A 249 -29.36 -29.91 50.51
N ARG A 250 -28.07 -29.87 50.91
CA ARG A 250 -27.51 -30.81 51.88
C ARG A 250 -28.17 -30.67 53.25
N GLU A 251 -28.41 -29.45 53.71
CA GLU A 251 -29.09 -29.19 54.98
C GLU A 251 -30.54 -29.72 54.96
N GLN A 252 -31.27 -29.49 53.87
CA GLN A 252 -32.61 -30.03 53.68
C GLN A 252 -32.62 -31.57 53.74
N LEU A 253 -31.65 -32.22 53.09
CA LEU A 253 -31.52 -33.68 53.13
C LEU A 253 -31.22 -34.22 54.53
N ILE A 254 -30.38 -33.51 55.31
CA ILE A 254 -30.11 -33.86 56.72
C ILE A 254 -31.39 -33.74 57.55
N HIS A 255 -32.14 -32.64 57.40
CA HIS A 255 -33.41 -32.46 58.11
C HIS A 255 -34.44 -33.53 57.76
N GLU A 256 -34.55 -33.90 56.47
CA GLU A 256 -35.46 -34.95 56.02
C GLU A 256 -35.06 -36.32 56.59
N THR A 257 -33.77 -36.65 56.57
CA THR A 257 -33.24 -37.91 57.14
C THR A 257 -33.50 -37.98 58.65
N ASN A 258 -33.24 -36.89 59.38
CA ASN A 258 -33.50 -36.81 60.82
C ASN A 258 -35.00 -36.95 61.15
N ALA A 259 -35.87 -36.36 60.33
CA ALA A 259 -37.31 -36.49 60.49
C ALA A 259 -37.79 -37.93 60.28
N GLN A 260 -37.24 -38.64 59.29
CA GLN A 260 -37.53 -40.06 59.06
C GLN A 260 -37.05 -40.94 60.21
N GLN A 261 -35.83 -40.73 60.72
CA GLN A 261 -35.31 -41.45 61.88
C GLN A 261 -36.18 -41.22 63.13
N SER A 262 -36.61 -39.98 63.38
CA SER A 262 -37.51 -39.67 64.51
C SER A 262 -38.84 -40.43 64.41
N LYS A 263 -39.44 -40.50 63.21
CA LYS A 263 -40.67 -41.29 62.98
C LYS A 263 -40.44 -42.77 63.25
N PHE A 264 -39.32 -43.33 62.76
CA PHE A 264 -38.97 -44.72 62.98
C PHE A 264 -38.74 -45.05 64.47
N CYS A 265 -37.99 -44.22 65.20
CA CYS A 265 -37.78 -44.38 66.64
C CYS A 265 -39.10 -44.30 67.42
N LYS A 266 -39.99 -43.36 67.09
CA LYS A 266 -41.33 -43.27 67.71
C LYS A 266 -42.14 -44.54 67.48
N MET A 267 -42.12 -45.09 66.26
CA MET A 267 -42.79 -46.34 65.94
C MET A 267 -42.21 -47.52 66.72
N LEU A 268 -40.88 -47.63 66.83
CA LEU A 268 -40.23 -48.67 67.63
C LEU A 268 -40.60 -48.57 69.12
N VAL A 269 -40.60 -47.36 69.70
CA VAL A 269 -41.02 -47.15 71.09
C VAL A 269 -42.47 -47.56 71.28
N LEU A 270 -43.37 -47.19 70.35
CA LEU A 270 -44.76 -47.62 70.41
C LEU A 270 -44.91 -49.14 70.34
N LEU A 271 -44.15 -49.81 69.46
CA LEU A 271 -44.15 -51.27 69.36
C LEU A 271 -43.65 -51.94 70.65
N LEU A 272 -42.58 -51.42 71.25
CA LEU A 272 -42.07 -51.93 72.52
C LEU A 272 -43.08 -51.72 73.67
N LEU A 273 -43.73 -50.55 73.72
CA LEU A 273 -44.77 -50.29 74.72
C LEU A 273 -45.97 -51.22 74.59
N ILE A 274 -46.38 -51.56 73.36
CA ILE A 274 -47.43 -52.55 73.10
C ILE A 274 -46.99 -53.94 73.61
N GLN A 275 -45.76 -54.36 73.29
CA GLN A 275 -45.23 -55.66 73.74
C GLN A 275 -45.05 -55.77 75.26
N CYS A 276 -44.86 -54.65 75.97
CA CYS A 276 -44.76 -54.65 77.44
C CYS A 276 -46.11 -54.56 78.16
N TRP A 277 -47.21 -54.33 77.43
CA TRP A 277 -48.55 -54.25 78.02
C TRP A 277 -49.25 -55.62 78.09
N ASP A 278 -48.93 -56.54 77.17
CA ASP A 278 -49.36 -57.94 77.18
C ASP A 278 -48.55 -58.82 78.17
#